data_AF-A0A7W0WWT5-F1
#
_entry.id   AF-A0A7W0WWT5-F1
#
_cell.length_a   1.000
_cell.length_b   1.000
_cell.length_c   1.000
_cell.angle_alpha   90.00
_cell.angle_beta   90.00
_cell.angle_gamma   90.00
#
_symmetry.space_group_name_H-M   'P 1'
#
loop_
_entity.id
_entity.type
_entity.pdbx_description
1 polymer ?
#
loop_
_entity_poly.entity_id
_entity_poly.type
_entity_poly.pdbx_seq_one_letter_code
_entity_poly.pdbx_strand_id
1 'polypeptide(L)'
;IIPAPALTMKAPLPGPIQAGAVVTGNASSKRGVSEVELWLNGWQWGETKGVPFTATNQPATDYTIPIPGEVPDGVIDIVMIAKDDIGVETKSPVITVTKGAACATADSCLPGMKCEAGKCFWEPAVGEIGDKCTYPQFCTSGICLGEGDDMLCTKTCVPGTDSCPEEYECIASGASGACFPKEEKPGCGCTAGSGVAAQSGLLALGFLLVLRRRRKR
;
A
#
# COMPACT_ATOMS: atom_id res chain seq x y z
N ILE A 1 22.17 -8.59 -22.98
CA ILE A 1 21.13 -8.92 -21.98
C ILE A 1 21.71 -8.62 -20.61
N ILE A 2 21.05 -7.76 -19.85
CA ILE A 2 21.44 -7.46 -18.47
C ILE A 2 20.80 -8.54 -17.58
N PRO A 3 21.57 -9.18 -16.68
CA PRO A 3 21.02 -10.20 -15.79
C PRO A 3 20.07 -9.59 -14.77
N ALA A 4 19.10 -10.39 -14.32
CA ALA A 4 18.27 -10.06 -13.17
C ALA A 4 19.12 -9.81 -11.91
N PRO A 5 18.58 -9.13 -10.88
CA PRO A 5 19.24 -9.00 -9.59
C PRO A 5 19.67 -10.35 -9.01
N ALA A 6 20.75 -10.37 -8.24
CA ALA A 6 21.07 -11.51 -7.38
C ALA A 6 20.53 -11.23 -5.98
N LEU A 7 19.90 -12.22 -5.35
CA LEU A 7 19.32 -12.11 -4.00
C LEU A 7 19.57 -13.40 -3.21
N THR A 8 20.07 -13.25 -1.98
CA THR A 8 20.26 -14.34 -1.03
C THR A 8 19.70 -13.95 0.34
N MET A 9 18.77 -14.73 0.90
CA MET A 9 18.31 -14.50 2.27
C MET A 9 19.35 -14.97 3.29
N LYS A 10 19.61 -14.14 4.31
CA LYS A 10 20.54 -14.40 5.42
C LYS A 10 19.82 -14.77 6.71
N ALA A 11 18.69 -14.12 6.98
CA ALA A 11 17.88 -14.33 8.17
C ALA A 11 16.40 -14.02 7.88
N PRO A 12 15.45 -14.65 8.61
CA PRO A 12 15.66 -15.70 9.60
C PRO A 12 16.06 -17.04 8.96
N LEU A 13 16.59 -17.95 9.78
CA LEU A 13 16.68 -19.37 9.41
C LEU A 13 15.34 -20.07 9.70
N PRO A 14 15.06 -21.24 9.10
CA PRO A 14 13.86 -22.00 9.43
C PRO A 14 13.77 -22.28 10.93
N GLY A 15 12.58 -22.07 11.51
CA GLY A 15 12.34 -22.29 12.95
C GLY A 15 11.47 -21.22 13.62
N PRO A 16 11.47 -21.15 14.95
CA PRO A 16 10.68 -20.17 15.69
C PRO A 16 11.29 -18.76 15.59
N ILE A 17 10.43 -17.75 15.45
CA ILE A 17 10.78 -16.33 15.48
C ILE A 17 9.94 -15.60 16.53
N GLN A 18 10.46 -14.46 17.00
CA GLN A 18 9.75 -13.57 17.91
C GLN A 18 8.96 -12.50 17.12
N ALA A 19 7.96 -11.89 17.77
CA ALA A 19 7.31 -10.71 17.20
C ALA A 19 8.33 -9.59 16.97
N GLY A 20 8.23 -8.88 15.85
CA GLY A 20 9.20 -7.86 15.44
C GLY A 20 10.55 -8.42 14.96
N ALA A 21 10.64 -9.73 14.68
CA ALA A 21 11.79 -10.30 13.99
C ALA A 21 12.05 -9.56 12.67
N VAL A 22 13.32 -9.49 12.28
CA VAL A 22 13.74 -8.84 11.04
C VAL A 22 14.10 -9.88 9.99
N VAL A 23 13.73 -9.60 8.75
CA VAL A 23 14.18 -10.38 7.59
C VAL A 23 15.33 -9.62 6.95
N THR A 24 16.45 -10.32 6.76
CA THR A 24 17.65 -9.75 6.13
C THR A 24 18.03 -10.56 4.92
N GLY A 25 18.17 -9.88 3.79
CA GLY A 25 18.65 -10.43 2.53
C GLY A 25 19.78 -9.58 1.95
N ASN A 26 20.67 -10.22 1.20
CA ASN A 26 21.73 -9.54 0.47
C ASN A 26 21.35 -9.50 -1.01
N ALA A 27 21.27 -8.30 -1.59
CA ALA A 27 20.91 -8.11 -2.99
C ALA A 27 21.95 -7.28 -3.76
N SER A 28 22.14 -7.60 -5.03
CA SER A 28 22.99 -6.86 -5.97
C SER A 28 22.40 -6.86 -7.38
N SER A 29 22.75 -5.88 -8.19
CA SER A 29 22.31 -5.79 -9.58
C SER A 29 23.27 -4.91 -10.37
N LYS A 30 23.50 -5.23 -11.65
CA LYS A 30 24.30 -4.38 -12.55
C LYS A 30 23.63 -3.03 -12.82
N ARG A 31 22.30 -2.98 -12.76
CA ARG A 31 21.49 -1.76 -12.95
C ARG A 31 21.05 -1.10 -11.66
N GLY A 32 21.50 -1.63 -10.53
CA GLY A 32 20.92 -1.28 -9.25
C GLY A 32 19.67 -2.09 -8.93
N VAL A 33 19.43 -2.21 -7.64
CA VAL A 33 18.20 -2.72 -7.05
C VAL A 33 17.37 -1.47 -6.78
N SER A 34 16.18 -1.37 -7.36
CA SER A 34 15.27 -0.24 -7.12
C SER A 34 14.51 -0.43 -5.82
N GLU A 35 14.19 -1.69 -5.50
CA GLU A 35 13.34 -2.05 -4.37
C GLU A 35 13.57 -3.50 -3.93
N VAL A 36 13.38 -3.74 -2.64
CA VAL A 36 13.31 -5.08 -2.05
C VAL A 36 12.02 -5.20 -1.26
N GLU A 37 11.24 -6.23 -1.55
CA GLU A 37 9.94 -6.50 -0.96
C GLU A 37 10.01 -7.70 -0.02
N LEU A 38 9.26 -7.63 1.07
CA LEU A 38 9.01 -8.72 2.01
C LEU A 38 7.64 -9.31 1.75
N TRP A 39 7.61 -10.60 1.40
CA TRP A 39 6.40 -11.37 1.16
C TRP A 39 6.24 -12.45 2.22
N LEU A 40 5.07 -12.50 2.86
CA LEU A 40 4.70 -13.51 3.87
C LEU A 40 3.44 -14.23 3.41
N ASN A 41 3.48 -15.56 3.33
CA ASN A 41 2.35 -16.40 2.91
C ASN A 41 1.72 -15.94 1.58
N GLY A 42 2.54 -15.47 0.63
CA GLY A 42 2.09 -15.01 -0.69
C GLY A 42 1.60 -13.57 -0.77
N TRP A 43 1.77 -12.77 0.29
CA TRP A 43 1.34 -11.36 0.33
C TRP A 43 2.49 -10.42 0.68
N GLN A 44 2.52 -9.22 0.09
CA GLN A 44 3.51 -8.20 0.43
C GLN A 44 3.16 -7.54 1.77
N TRP A 45 4.12 -7.54 2.71
CA TRP A 45 3.98 -6.95 4.05
C TRP A 45 4.91 -5.78 4.30
N GLY A 46 5.92 -5.59 3.45
CA GLY A 46 6.84 -4.48 3.56
C GLY A 46 7.69 -4.32 2.32
N GLU A 47 8.28 -3.15 2.19
CA GLU A 47 9.25 -2.84 1.15
C GLU A 47 10.34 -1.95 1.71
N THR A 48 11.48 -1.92 1.02
CA THR A 48 12.53 -0.93 1.24
C THR A 48 13.12 -0.52 -0.10
N LYS A 49 13.41 0.77 -0.24
CA LYS A 49 14.01 1.29 -1.47
C LYS A 49 15.48 0.86 -1.56
N GLY A 50 15.92 0.70 -2.80
CA GLY A 50 17.30 0.49 -3.16
C GLY A 50 18.25 1.53 -2.58
N VAL A 51 19.49 1.13 -2.31
CA VAL A 51 20.55 2.08 -1.98
C VAL A 51 21.06 2.80 -3.24
N PRO A 52 21.62 4.02 -3.14
CA PRO A 52 22.22 4.68 -4.29
C PRO A 52 23.28 3.80 -4.95
N PHE A 53 23.23 3.72 -6.28
CA PHE A 53 24.14 2.92 -7.09
C PHE A 53 24.76 3.75 -8.22
N THR A 54 25.84 3.24 -8.80
CA THR A 54 26.48 3.84 -9.96
C THR A 54 25.88 3.28 -11.26
N ALA A 55 26.05 3.99 -12.37
CA ALA A 55 25.54 3.58 -13.68
C ALA A 55 25.98 2.18 -14.13
N THR A 56 27.02 1.59 -13.53
CA THR A 56 27.63 0.35 -13.98
C THR A 56 27.49 -0.81 -13.01
N ASN A 57 27.25 -0.56 -11.72
CA ASN A 57 27.12 -1.62 -10.73
C ASN A 57 26.55 -1.14 -9.39
N GLN A 58 25.76 -2.01 -8.76
CA GLN A 58 25.51 -1.97 -7.32
C GLN A 58 26.13 -3.20 -6.65
N PRO A 59 27.05 -3.02 -5.68
CA PRO A 59 27.58 -4.14 -4.92
C PRO A 59 26.49 -4.80 -4.06
N ALA A 60 26.78 -6.05 -3.67
CA ALA A 60 26.02 -6.80 -2.67
C ALA A 60 25.78 -5.94 -1.41
N THR A 61 24.52 -5.60 -1.17
CA THR A 61 24.09 -4.76 -0.04
C THR A 61 23.06 -5.50 0.79
N ASP A 62 23.11 -5.34 2.10
CA ASP A 62 22.13 -5.93 3.02
C ASP A 62 20.89 -5.04 3.12
N TYR A 63 19.74 -5.68 2.92
CA TYR A 63 18.42 -5.10 3.06
C TYR A 63 17.74 -5.77 4.24
N THR A 64 17.27 -4.96 5.19
CA THR A 64 16.59 -5.41 6.40
C THR A 64 15.20 -4.83 6.45
N ILE A 65 14.20 -5.70 6.52
CA ILE A 65 12.78 -5.32 6.59
C ILE A 65 12.21 -5.97 7.87
N PRO A 66 11.69 -5.20 8.83
CA PRO A 66 11.04 -5.76 10.01
C PRO A 66 9.74 -6.45 9.63
N ILE A 67 9.46 -7.61 10.22
CA ILE A 67 8.13 -8.24 10.16
C ILE A 67 7.17 -7.37 10.99
N PRO A 68 6.09 -6.83 10.39
CA PRO A 68 5.14 -6.00 11.12
C PRO A 68 4.53 -6.72 12.33
N GLY A 69 4.25 -5.98 13.40
CA GLY A 69 3.76 -6.57 14.66
C GLY A 69 2.34 -7.14 14.54
N GLU A 70 1.57 -6.62 13.60
CA GLU A 70 0.21 -7.00 13.24
C GLU A 70 0.11 -8.32 12.46
N VAL A 71 1.23 -8.87 11.98
CA VAL A 71 1.25 -10.20 11.37
C VAL A 71 0.72 -11.20 12.41
N PRO A 72 -0.34 -11.99 12.13
CA PRO A 72 -0.86 -12.96 13.08
C PRO A 72 0.16 -14.01 13.51
N ASP A 73 -0.08 -14.64 14.65
CA ASP A 73 0.63 -15.86 15.00
C ASP A 73 0.28 -16.97 14.00
N GLY A 74 1.25 -17.81 13.67
CA GLY A 74 1.11 -18.81 12.63
C GLY A 74 2.41 -19.41 12.13
N VAL A 75 2.26 -20.38 11.23
CA VAL A 75 3.30 -20.76 10.28
C VAL A 75 3.40 -19.67 9.21
N ILE A 76 4.61 -19.24 8.89
CA ILE A 76 4.86 -18.14 7.96
C ILE A 76 5.91 -18.58 6.93
N ASP A 77 5.54 -18.56 5.67
CA ASP A 77 6.45 -18.71 4.54
C ASP A 77 6.97 -17.33 4.13
N ILE A 78 8.27 -17.12 4.29
CA ILE A 78 8.96 -15.87 3.99
C ILE A 78 9.60 -15.97 2.61
N VAL A 79 9.36 -14.96 1.78
CA VAL A 79 10.05 -14.72 0.51
C VAL A 79 10.48 -13.27 0.47
N MET A 80 11.72 -13.01 0.05
CA MET A 80 12.15 -11.68 -0.37
C MET A 80 12.18 -11.61 -1.89
N ILE A 81 11.78 -10.46 -2.44
CA ILE A 81 11.85 -10.20 -3.88
C ILE A 81 12.68 -8.93 -4.10
N ALA A 82 13.74 -9.02 -4.90
CA ALA A 82 14.52 -7.85 -5.31
C ALA A 82 14.16 -7.49 -6.74
N LYS A 83 13.89 -6.20 -6.98
CA LYS A 83 13.54 -5.64 -8.30
C LYS A 83 14.61 -4.66 -8.76
N ASP A 84 14.92 -4.63 -10.05
CA ASP A 84 15.76 -3.59 -10.65
C ASP A 84 14.93 -2.36 -11.10
N ASP A 85 15.59 -1.37 -11.70
CA ASP A 85 14.99 -0.12 -12.18
C ASP A 85 14.02 -0.29 -13.36
N ILE A 86 13.93 -1.47 -13.98
CA ILE A 86 12.92 -1.80 -15.00
C ILE A 86 11.95 -2.89 -14.56
N GLY A 87 11.98 -3.28 -13.28
CA GLY A 87 11.05 -4.25 -12.70
C GLY A 87 11.41 -5.71 -12.96
N VAL A 88 12.63 -6.03 -13.42
CA VAL A 88 13.09 -7.43 -13.47
C VAL A 88 13.32 -7.90 -12.03
N GLU A 89 12.68 -9.01 -11.69
CA GLU A 89 12.65 -9.53 -10.32
C GLU A 89 13.52 -10.78 -10.12
N THR A 90 13.96 -10.99 -8.88
CA THR A 90 14.51 -12.26 -8.40
C THR A 90 13.98 -12.56 -7.00
N LYS A 91 13.47 -13.78 -6.84
CA LYS A 91 12.85 -14.26 -5.61
C LYS A 91 13.85 -15.12 -4.84
N SER A 92 13.88 -14.96 -3.52
CA SER A 92 14.62 -15.88 -2.66
C SER A 92 13.96 -17.27 -2.63
N PRO A 93 14.67 -18.30 -2.15
CA PRO A 93 14.01 -19.50 -1.66
C PRO A 93 13.00 -19.17 -0.56
N VAL A 94 11.95 -20.00 -0.45
CA VAL A 94 10.98 -19.90 0.64
C VAL A 94 11.63 -20.38 1.93
N ILE A 95 11.55 -19.56 3.00
CA ILE A 95 11.93 -19.97 4.35
C ILE A 95 10.68 -20.03 5.21
N THR A 96 10.38 -21.21 5.75
CA THR A 96 9.26 -21.40 6.67
C THR A 96 9.70 -21.19 8.11
N VAL A 97 9.01 -20.28 8.80
CA VAL A 97 9.19 -19.99 10.22
C VAL A 97 7.87 -20.13 10.99
N THR A 98 7.94 -20.05 12.31
CA THR A 98 6.77 -20.06 13.20
C THR A 98 6.82 -18.88 14.15
N LYS A 99 5.72 -18.12 14.22
CA LYS A 99 5.53 -17.04 15.20
C LYS A 99 4.37 -17.43 16.10
N GLY A 100 4.63 -17.64 17.39
CA GLY A 100 3.58 -18.07 18.32
C GLY A 100 2.92 -19.40 17.92
N ALA A 101 1.62 -19.54 18.19
CA ALA A 101 0.86 -20.73 17.86
C ALA A 101 0.36 -20.72 16.41
N ALA A 102 0.32 -21.89 15.77
CA ALA A 102 -0.32 -22.06 14.47
C ALA A 102 -1.81 -21.66 14.55
N CYS A 103 -2.34 -21.00 13.52
CA CYS A 103 -3.76 -20.68 13.49
C CYS A 103 -4.60 -21.97 13.47
N ALA A 104 -5.70 -22.00 14.21
CA ALA A 104 -6.65 -23.12 14.22
C ALA A 104 -7.91 -22.80 13.41
N THR A 105 -8.34 -21.53 13.45
CA THR A 105 -9.50 -21.02 12.71
C THR A 105 -9.16 -19.64 12.13
N ALA A 106 -10.01 -19.13 11.23
CA ALA A 106 -9.87 -17.80 10.67
C ALA A 106 -9.90 -16.68 11.73
N ASP A 107 -10.53 -16.92 12.89
CA ASP A 107 -10.61 -15.96 14.00
C ASP A 107 -9.24 -15.68 14.65
N SER A 108 -8.25 -16.55 14.42
CA SER A 108 -6.87 -16.35 14.87
C SER A 108 -6.05 -15.47 13.91
N CYS A 109 -6.61 -15.13 12.75
CA CYS A 109 -5.97 -14.32 11.72
C CYS A 109 -6.54 -12.89 11.68
N LEU A 110 -5.96 -12.02 10.84
CA LEU A 110 -6.56 -10.70 10.61
C LEU A 110 -7.91 -10.84 9.88
N PRO A 111 -8.82 -9.86 10.02
CA PRO A 111 -10.05 -9.82 9.25
C PRO A 111 -9.82 -10.06 7.74
N GLY A 112 -10.63 -10.95 7.16
CA GLY A 112 -10.53 -11.33 5.74
C GLY A 112 -9.48 -12.38 5.40
N MET A 113 -8.62 -12.79 6.35
CA MET A 113 -7.68 -13.89 6.14
C MET A 113 -8.35 -15.25 6.38
N LYS A 114 -7.85 -16.28 5.70
CA LYS A 114 -8.17 -17.68 5.96
C LYS A 114 -7.05 -18.34 6.74
N CYS A 115 -7.41 -19.35 7.53
CA CYS A 115 -6.46 -20.23 8.19
C CYS A 115 -6.41 -21.58 7.47
N GLU A 116 -5.25 -21.93 6.91
CA GLU A 116 -5.02 -23.23 6.28
C GLU A 116 -3.64 -23.75 6.66
N ALA A 117 -3.55 -25.02 7.08
CA ALA A 117 -2.29 -25.64 7.51
C ALA A 117 -1.50 -24.83 8.56
N GLY A 118 -2.21 -24.11 9.45
CA GLY A 118 -1.60 -23.27 10.48
C GLY A 118 -1.09 -21.91 9.98
N LYS A 119 -1.35 -21.55 8.71
CA LYS A 119 -0.95 -20.28 8.07
C LYS A 119 -2.15 -19.35 7.92
N CYS A 120 -1.96 -18.08 8.23
CA CYS A 120 -2.88 -17.02 7.87
C CYS A 120 -2.49 -16.46 6.50
N PHE A 121 -3.41 -16.43 5.54
CA PHE A 121 -3.22 -15.83 4.21
C PHE A 121 -4.53 -15.23 3.70
N TRP A 122 -4.43 -14.24 2.80
CA TRP A 122 -5.60 -13.77 2.05
C TRP A 122 -5.74 -14.58 0.75
N GLU A 123 -6.96 -14.70 0.24
CA GLU A 123 -7.18 -15.25 -1.09
C GLU A 123 -6.63 -14.31 -2.15
N PRO A 124 -6.05 -14.85 -3.26
CA PRO A 124 -5.53 -14.03 -4.36
C PRO A 124 -6.50 -12.91 -4.73
N ALA A 125 -5.95 -11.71 -4.96
CA ALA A 125 -6.74 -10.57 -5.34
C ALA A 125 -7.50 -10.85 -6.64
N VAL A 126 -8.81 -10.64 -6.63
CA VAL A 126 -9.69 -10.78 -7.80
C VAL A 126 -10.46 -9.51 -8.12
N GLY A 127 -10.41 -8.50 -7.24
CA GLY A 127 -11.10 -7.23 -7.43
C GLY A 127 -10.41 -6.38 -8.49
N GLU A 128 -11.13 -6.07 -9.56
CA GLU A 128 -10.73 -5.14 -10.60
C GLU A 128 -11.09 -3.69 -10.21
N ILE A 129 -10.60 -2.72 -10.97
CA ILE A 129 -10.92 -1.31 -10.72
C ILE A 129 -12.45 -1.11 -10.76
N GLY A 130 -12.99 -0.52 -9.69
CA GLY A 130 -14.43 -0.31 -9.49
C GLY A 130 -15.12 -1.36 -8.62
N ASP A 131 -14.50 -2.51 -8.34
CA ASP A 131 -15.07 -3.51 -7.46
C ASP A 131 -15.05 -3.04 -6.00
N LYS A 132 -16.07 -3.43 -5.23
CA LYS A 132 -16.09 -3.17 -3.78
C LYS A 132 -14.97 -3.94 -3.09
N CYS A 133 -14.30 -3.28 -2.15
CA CYS A 133 -13.22 -3.88 -1.38
C CYS A 133 -13.30 -3.45 0.08
N THR A 134 -12.85 -4.32 0.98
CA THR A 134 -12.69 -3.96 2.40
C THR A 134 -11.24 -3.67 2.73
N TYR A 135 -10.32 -4.32 2.01
CA TYR A 135 -8.88 -4.21 2.23
C TYR A 135 -8.16 -4.09 0.89
N PRO A 136 -7.00 -3.40 0.84
CA PRO A 136 -6.20 -3.25 -0.37
C PRO A 136 -5.81 -4.58 -1.02
N GLN A 137 -5.63 -5.63 -0.21
CA GLN A 137 -5.28 -6.99 -0.65
C GLN A 137 -6.35 -7.63 -1.55
N PHE A 138 -7.59 -7.15 -1.53
CA PHE A 138 -8.64 -7.72 -2.39
C PHE A 138 -8.58 -7.18 -3.82
N CYS A 139 -7.84 -6.11 -4.05
CA CYS A 139 -7.71 -5.45 -5.34
C CYS A 139 -6.46 -5.92 -6.08
N THR A 140 -6.58 -6.22 -7.38
CA THR A 140 -5.43 -6.61 -8.22
C THR A 140 -4.36 -5.51 -8.29
N SER A 141 -4.79 -4.25 -8.12
CA SER A 141 -3.93 -3.07 -8.00
C SER A 141 -3.24 -2.92 -6.64
N GLY A 142 -3.68 -3.64 -5.61
CA GLY A 142 -3.27 -3.44 -4.23
C GLY A 142 -3.78 -2.14 -3.59
N ILE A 143 -4.79 -1.48 -4.17
CA ILE A 143 -5.30 -0.19 -3.68
C ILE A 143 -6.83 -0.25 -3.54
N CYS A 144 -7.29 -0.05 -2.31
CA CYS A 144 -8.70 0.03 -1.93
C CYS A 144 -8.94 1.40 -1.26
N LEU A 145 -9.70 2.29 -1.90
CA LEU A 145 -9.95 3.66 -1.43
C LEU A 145 -11.43 4.04 -1.57
N GLY A 146 -11.92 4.88 -0.66
CA GLY A 146 -13.31 5.34 -0.61
C GLY A 146 -13.66 5.88 0.78
N GLU A 147 -14.95 6.06 1.04
CA GLU A 147 -15.48 6.47 2.35
C GLU A 147 -16.47 5.43 2.88
N GLY A 148 -16.32 5.03 4.15
CA GLY A 148 -17.23 4.09 4.81
C GLY A 148 -17.28 2.72 4.13
N ASP A 149 -18.48 2.28 3.75
CA ASP A 149 -18.74 0.99 3.10
C ASP A 149 -18.63 1.05 1.56
N ASP A 150 -18.31 2.22 1.00
CA ASP A 150 -18.16 2.46 -0.44
C ASP A 150 -16.68 2.54 -0.86
N MET A 151 -15.86 1.70 -0.23
CA MET A 151 -14.47 1.47 -0.61
C MET A 151 -14.40 0.67 -1.90
N LEU A 152 -13.67 1.18 -2.89
CA LEU A 152 -13.53 0.59 -4.22
C LEU A 152 -12.07 0.31 -4.56
N CYS A 153 -11.85 -0.76 -5.32
CA CYS A 153 -10.58 -1.03 -5.95
C CYS A 153 -10.25 0.05 -6.96
N THR A 154 -9.06 0.63 -6.86
CA THR A 154 -8.63 1.74 -7.72
C THR A 154 -7.17 1.57 -8.13
N LYS A 155 -6.65 2.45 -8.98
CA LYS A 155 -5.22 2.52 -9.31
C LYS A 155 -4.71 3.95 -9.21
N THR A 156 -3.40 4.10 -9.04
CA THR A 156 -2.76 5.41 -9.11
C THR A 156 -2.89 6.02 -10.52
N CYS A 157 -3.04 7.34 -10.56
CA CYS A 157 -3.09 8.11 -11.81
C CYS A 157 -2.37 9.46 -11.65
N VAL A 158 -2.03 10.08 -12.78
CA VAL A 158 -1.50 11.46 -12.81
C VAL A 158 -2.61 12.39 -13.30
N PRO A 159 -3.02 13.39 -12.50
CA PRO A 159 -4.06 14.34 -12.90
C PRO A 159 -3.74 15.04 -14.22
N GLY A 160 -4.75 15.17 -15.09
CA GLY A 160 -4.59 15.77 -16.42
C GLY A 160 -3.99 14.85 -17.48
N THR A 161 -3.86 13.55 -17.20
CA THR A 161 -3.45 12.54 -18.19
C THR A 161 -4.49 11.42 -18.27
N ASP A 162 -4.53 10.70 -19.40
CA ASP A 162 -5.41 9.55 -19.64
C ASP A 162 -4.89 8.28 -18.96
N SER A 163 -4.54 8.38 -17.67
CA SER A 163 -4.06 7.25 -16.88
C SER A 163 -5.19 6.30 -16.46
N CYS A 164 -6.43 6.80 -16.36
CA CYS A 164 -7.60 6.03 -15.93
C CYS A 164 -8.34 5.38 -17.12
N PRO A 165 -9.00 4.21 -16.92
CA PRO A 165 -9.86 3.61 -17.94
C PRO A 165 -11.01 4.56 -18.34
N GLU A 166 -11.64 4.32 -19.48
CA GLU A 166 -12.60 5.26 -20.10
C GLU A 166 -13.77 5.68 -19.19
N GLU A 167 -14.19 4.85 -18.24
CA GLU A 167 -15.30 5.11 -17.32
C GLU A 167 -14.88 5.77 -15.99
N TYR A 168 -13.60 6.05 -15.83
CA TYR A 168 -13.02 6.55 -14.59
C TYR A 168 -12.36 7.90 -14.81
N GLU A 169 -12.37 8.74 -13.78
CA GLU A 169 -11.63 9.99 -13.73
C GLU A 169 -10.56 9.95 -12.64
N CYS A 170 -9.47 10.68 -12.87
CA CYS A 170 -8.38 10.79 -11.91
C CYS A 170 -8.71 11.86 -10.87
N ILE A 171 -9.07 11.45 -9.66
CA ILE A 171 -9.27 12.38 -8.54
C ILE A 171 -7.90 12.70 -7.93
N ALA A 172 -7.49 13.96 -8.06
CA ALA A 172 -6.17 14.43 -7.63
C ALA A 172 -6.02 14.46 -6.10
N SER A 173 -4.87 14.01 -5.62
CA SER A 173 -4.38 14.11 -4.25
C SER A 173 -2.92 14.54 -4.27
N GLY A 174 -2.69 15.84 -4.45
CA GLY A 174 -1.34 16.40 -4.64
C GLY A 174 -0.81 16.16 -6.06
N ALA A 175 0.36 15.54 -6.18
CA ALA A 175 1.03 15.27 -7.47
C ALA A 175 0.56 13.98 -8.16
N SER A 176 -0.15 13.12 -7.43
CA SER A 176 -0.77 11.89 -7.92
C SER A 176 -2.27 11.92 -7.64
N GLY A 177 -3.02 10.93 -8.11
CA GLY A 177 -4.42 10.74 -7.82
C GLY A 177 -4.81 9.27 -7.82
N ALA A 178 -6.10 9.00 -7.68
CA ALA A 178 -6.70 7.67 -7.82
C ALA A 178 -7.86 7.70 -8.82
N CYS A 179 -8.03 6.61 -9.57
CA CYS A 179 -9.11 6.46 -10.54
C CYS A 179 -10.44 6.13 -9.84
N PHE A 180 -11.41 7.03 -9.90
CA PHE A 180 -12.77 6.80 -9.41
C PHE A 180 -13.77 6.78 -10.56
N PRO A 181 -14.90 6.06 -10.44
CA PRO A 181 -15.96 6.12 -11.43
C PRO A 181 -16.33 7.58 -11.69
N LYS A 182 -16.46 7.97 -12.95
CA LYS A 182 -16.96 9.31 -13.29
C LYS A 182 -18.32 9.45 -12.63
N GLU A 183 -18.54 10.53 -11.87
CA GLU A 183 -19.90 10.86 -11.48
C GLU A 183 -20.69 11.03 -12.78
N GLU A 184 -21.66 10.14 -13.03
CA GLU A 184 -22.69 10.41 -14.02
C GLU A 184 -23.35 11.69 -13.55
N LYS A 185 -22.90 12.84 -14.05
CA LYS A 185 -23.50 14.13 -13.74
C LYS A 185 -25.00 13.93 -13.94
N PRO A 186 -25.81 13.83 -12.87
CA PRO A 186 -27.24 13.65 -13.06
C PRO A 186 -27.64 14.94 -13.72
N GLY A 187 -27.97 14.87 -15.02
CA GLY A 187 -27.98 15.99 -15.95
C GLY A 187 -28.50 17.25 -15.27
N CYS A 188 -27.56 18.07 -14.80
CA CYS A 188 -27.89 19.19 -13.94
C CYS A 188 -28.33 20.30 -14.89
N GLY A 189 -29.56 20.17 -15.37
CA GLY A 189 -30.34 21.19 -16.05
C GLY A 189 -30.69 22.35 -15.12
N CYS A 190 -29.74 22.77 -14.28
CA CYS A 190 -29.73 24.09 -13.69
C CYS A 190 -29.43 25.08 -14.82
N THR A 191 -30.46 25.36 -15.61
CA THR A 191 -30.55 26.62 -16.34
C THR A 191 -30.35 27.70 -15.28
N ALA A 192 -29.25 28.44 -15.36
CA ALA A 192 -29.06 29.66 -14.58
C ALA A 192 -30.17 30.64 -15.00
N GLY A 193 -31.31 30.55 -14.33
CA GLY A 193 -32.34 31.58 -14.36
C GLY A 193 -31.68 32.85 -13.87
N SER A 194 -31.49 33.79 -14.80
CA SER A 194 -30.97 35.14 -14.55
C SER A 194 -32.06 35.92 -13.79
N GLY A 195 -32.25 35.57 -12.53
CA GLY A 195 -33.12 36.27 -11.59
C GLY A 195 -32.38 37.45 -10.98
N VAL A 196 -32.43 38.59 -11.65
CA VAL A 196 -32.01 39.88 -11.10
C VAL A 196 -32.93 40.20 -9.92
N ALA A 197 -32.44 40.07 -8.69
CA ALA A 197 -33.10 40.68 -7.53
C ALA A 197 -32.03 41.21 -6.58
N ALA A 198 -31.78 42.50 -6.73
CA ALA A 198 -31.10 43.32 -5.76
C ALA A 198 -31.76 43.17 -4.39
N GLN A 199 -30.95 43.09 -3.33
CA GLN A 199 -31.24 43.82 -2.10
C GLN A 199 -30.00 44.00 -1.24
N SER A 200 -29.77 45.27 -0.94
CA SER A 200 -28.75 45.85 -0.09
C SER A 200 -29.08 45.63 1.40
N GLY A 201 -28.06 45.43 2.23
CA GLY A 201 -28.16 45.55 3.70
C GLY A 201 -26.80 45.23 4.34
N LEU A 202 -25.91 46.21 4.55
CA LEU A 202 -25.75 47.06 5.74
C LEU A 202 -25.42 46.32 7.06
N LEU A 203 -24.15 46.52 7.47
CA LEU A 203 -23.63 46.82 8.83
C LEU A 203 -23.86 45.84 10.01
N ALA A 204 -22.74 45.40 10.61
CA ALA A 204 -22.24 45.85 11.94
C ALA A 204 -21.13 44.86 12.42
N LEU A 205 -19.87 45.25 12.63
CA LEU A 205 -19.27 45.96 13.78
C LEU A 205 -19.39 45.26 15.15
N GLY A 206 -18.22 44.84 15.67
CA GLY A 206 -17.93 44.63 17.10
C GLY A 206 -17.96 43.17 17.56
N PHE A 207 -17.13 42.69 18.50
CA PHE A 207 -16.27 43.35 19.46
C PHE A 207 -15.32 42.27 20.07
N LEU A 208 -14.04 42.64 20.21
CA LEU A 208 -13.20 42.50 21.41
C LEU A 208 -12.89 41.13 22.07
N LEU A 209 -11.57 40.84 22.06
CA LEU A 209 -10.69 40.51 23.19
C LEU A 209 -11.22 39.57 24.29
N VAL A 210 -10.68 38.35 24.33
CA VAL A 210 -10.39 37.66 25.60
C VAL A 210 -8.94 37.15 25.58
N LEU A 211 -8.06 37.99 26.13
CA LEU A 211 -6.79 37.58 26.72
C LEU A 211 -7.08 36.87 28.06
N ARG A 212 -6.63 35.62 28.24
CA ARG A 212 -6.12 35.10 29.53
C ARG A 212 -5.58 33.67 29.35
N ARG A 213 -4.26 33.43 29.34
CA ARG A 213 -3.34 33.35 30.51
C ARG A 213 -3.43 31.99 31.24
N ARG A 214 -2.40 31.15 31.08
CA ARG A 214 -1.74 30.45 32.21
C ARG A 214 -0.40 29.82 31.78
N ARG A 215 0.70 30.48 32.17
CA ARG A 215 1.99 29.86 32.46
C ARG A 215 2.14 29.81 33.99
N LYS A 216 2.46 28.64 34.54
CA LYS A 216 3.21 28.48 35.79
C LYS A 216 4.09 27.23 35.65
N ARG A 217 5.41 27.44 35.71
CA ARG A 217 6.37 26.55 36.39
C ARG A 217 6.49 27.08 37.82
#